data_AF-A0A7X8ISC3-F1
#
_entry.id   AF-A0A7X8ISC3-F1
#
_cell.length_a   1.000
_cell.length_b   1.000
_cell.length_c   1.000
_cell.angle_alpha   90.00
_cell.angle_beta   90.00
_cell.angle_gamma   90.00
#
_symmetry.space_group_name_H-M   'P 1'
#
loop_
_entity.id
_entity.type
_entity.pdbx_description
1 polymer ?
#
loop_
_entity_poly.entity_id
_entity_poly.type
_entity_poly.pdbx_seq_one_letter_code
_entity_poly.pdbx_strand_id
1 'polypeptide(L)'
;MAKRIYFKEHIDYLREITPGRRSWEVTKLFNEHFGMNASEAAIRTLRLKHGIKLTVPRTVRQYTDEQIAYLKELSDRGLFNREITRLFNERFDTSRTENAIQQQRCKYGFKTDARYYWQKGHKPWNKGKKGWQAPGAERTQFKKG
;
A
#
# COMPACT_ATOMS: atom_id res chain seq x y z
N MET A 1 -31.70 19.69 21.99
CA MET A 1 -30.24 19.94 22.02
C MET A 1 -29.52 18.61 22.12
N ALA A 2 -28.48 18.36 21.32
CA ALA A 2 -27.70 17.12 21.44
C ALA A 2 -27.00 17.07 22.81
N LYS A 3 -27.17 15.98 23.56
CA LYS A 3 -26.54 15.79 24.87
C LYS A 3 -25.02 15.78 24.67
N ARG A 4 -24.30 16.63 25.42
CA ARG A 4 -22.83 16.65 25.39
C ARG A 4 -22.30 15.41 26.09
N ILE A 5 -21.71 14.49 25.31
CA ILE A 5 -21.17 13.22 25.80
C ILE A 5 -19.74 13.41 26.35
N TYR A 6 -18.97 14.36 25.79
CA TYR A 6 -17.57 14.58 26.15
C TYR A 6 -17.32 15.94 26.83
N PHE A 7 -16.65 15.90 27.97
CA PHE A 7 -16.28 17.06 28.79
C PHE A 7 -14.83 17.50 28.55
N LYS A 8 -14.43 18.58 29.22
CA LYS A 8 -13.08 19.15 29.10
C LYS A 8 -12.00 18.15 29.55
N GLU A 9 -12.26 17.42 30.63
CA GLU A 9 -11.37 16.38 31.18
C GLU A 9 -11.04 15.29 30.15
N HIS A 10 -12.03 14.85 29.38
CA HIS A 10 -11.82 13.87 28.30
C HIS A 10 -10.87 14.41 27.22
N ILE A 11 -10.98 15.71 26.89
CA ILE A 11 -10.14 16.35 25.86
C ILE A 11 -8.72 16.52 26.37
N ASP A 12 -8.56 16.93 27.63
CA ASP A 12 -7.24 17.13 28.25
C ASP A 12 -6.50 15.80 28.40
N TYR A 13 -7.19 14.74 28.84
CA TYR A 13 -6.61 13.39 28.85
C TYR A 13 -6.21 12.92 27.44
N LEU A 14 -7.04 13.18 26.41
CA LEU A 14 -6.69 12.87 25.03
C LEU A 14 -5.42 13.59 24.56
N ARG A 15 -5.14 14.81 25.03
CA ARG A 15 -3.89 15.52 24.70
C ARG A 15 -2.67 14.84 25.30
N GLU A 16 -2.80 14.29 26.50
CA GLU A 16 -1.73 13.60 27.20
C GLU A 16 -1.43 12.22 26.59
N ILE A 17 -2.46 11.45 26.23
CA ILE A 17 -2.26 10.08 25.74
C ILE A 17 -1.94 9.97 24.25
N THR A 18 -2.32 10.95 23.43
CA THR A 18 -2.18 10.88 21.96
C THR A 18 -0.72 10.82 21.47
N PRO A 19 0.24 11.60 22.02
CA PRO A 19 1.61 11.59 21.55
C PRO A 19 2.20 10.17 21.59
N GLY A 20 2.74 9.72 20.46
CA GLY A 20 3.45 8.43 20.35
C GLY A 20 2.58 7.17 20.34
N ARG A 21 1.25 7.27 20.50
CA ARG A 21 0.34 6.11 20.52
C ARG A 21 -0.54 6.02 19.28
N ARG A 22 -1.01 4.83 18.94
CA ARG A 22 -1.96 4.61 17.83
C ARG A 22 -3.40 4.87 18.27
N SER A 23 -4.25 5.10 17.27
CA SER A 23 -5.68 5.38 17.46
C SER A 23 -6.41 4.32 18.29
N TRP A 24 -6.14 3.03 18.06
CA TRP A 24 -6.73 1.93 18.82
C TRP A 24 -6.21 1.88 20.27
N GLU A 25 -4.93 2.16 20.51
CA GLU A 25 -4.34 2.23 21.86
C GLU A 25 -4.92 3.40 22.65
N VAL A 26 -5.01 4.57 22.01
CA VAL A 26 -5.63 5.78 22.57
C VAL A 26 -7.09 5.50 22.95
N THR A 27 -7.84 4.80 22.10
CA THR A 27 -9.23 4.44 22.37
C THR A 27 -9.34 3.47 23.55
N LYS A 28 -8.47 2.45 23.61
CA LYS A 28 -8.43 1.49 24.71
C LYS A 28 -8.14 2.18 26.04
N LEU A 29 -7.08 2.99 26.11
CA LEU A 29 -6.70 3.75 27.31
C LEU A 29 -7.76 4.76 27.74
N PHE A 30 -8.45 5.38 26.78
CA PHE A 30 -9.55 6.29 27.06
C PHE A 30 -10.73 5.56 27.71
N ASN A 31 -11.12 4.41 27.14
CA ASN A 31 -12.21 3.60 27.64
C ASN A 31 -11.89 2.99 29.03
N GLU A 32 -10.65 2.55 29.24
CA GLU A 32 -10.17 2.05 30.54
C GLU A 32 -10.15 3.15 31.61
N HIS A 33 -9.68 4.35 31.28
CA HIS A 33 -9.57 5.46 32.24
C HIS A 33 -10.94 6.02 32.67
N PHE A 34 -11.88 6.16 31.73
CA PHE A 34 -13.19 6.78 32.00
C PHE A 34 -14.33 5.76 32.15
N GLY A 35 -14.05 4.45 32.09
CA GLY A 35 -15.07 3.40 32.11
C GLY A 35 -16.08 3.50 30.96
N MET A 36 -15.63 4.02 29.81
CA MET A 36 -16.49 4.27 28.65
C MET A 36 -16.38 3.14 27.62
N ASN A 37 -17.36 3.06 26.73
CA ASN A 37 -17.31 2.20 25.55
C ASN A 37 -17.42 3.05 24.28
N ALA A 38 -16.50 4.01 24.13
CA ALA A 38 -16.44 4.85 22.94
C ALA A 38 -15.80 4.09 21.79
N SER A 39 -16.37 4.23 20.59
CA SER A 39 -15.79 3.65 19.38
C SER A 39 -14.54 4.42 18.94
N GLU A 40 -13.62 3.74 18.25
CA GLU A 40 -12.41 4.37 17.70
C GLU A 40 -12.77 5.55 16.77
N ALA A 41 -13.86 5.43 16.01
CA ALA A 41 -14.35 6.49 15.15
C ALA A 41 -14.80 7.73 15.94
N ALA A 42 -15.46 7.54 17.09
CA ALA A 42 -15.90 8.62 17.96
C ALA A 42 -14.71 9.35 18.58
N ILE A 43 -13.74 8.61 19.13
CA ILE A 43 -12.51 9.17 19.69
C ILE A 43 -11.69 9.88 18.62
N ARG A 44 -11.58 9.30 17.41
CA ARG A 44 -10.92 9.94 16.27
C ARG A 44 -11.57 11.27 15.93
N THR A 45 -12.90 11.32 15.85
CA THR A 45 -13.64 12.54 15.52
C THR A 45 -13.45 13.61 16.59
N LEU A 46 -13.55 13.22 17.86
CA LEU A 46 -13.32 14.12 19.00
C LEU A 46 -11.90 14.71 18.97
N ARG A 47 -10.91 13.86 18.77
CA ARG A 47 -9.50 14.23 18.69
C ARG A 47 -9.24 15.22 17.54
N LEU A 48 -9.75 14.95 16.35
CA LEU A 48 -9.62 15.82 15.17
C LEU A 48 -10.35 17.16 15.37
N LYS A 49 -11.55 17.16 15.95
CA LYS A 49 -12.31 18.38 16.25
C LYS A 49 -11.56 19.33 17.17
N HIS A 50 -10.75 18.80 18.09
CA HIS A 50 -9.94 19.57 19.02
C HIS A 50 -8.49 19.78 18.55
N GLY A 51 -8.18 19.50 17.28
CA GLY A 51 -6.87 19.75 16.67
C GLY A 51 -5.75 18.82 17.15
N ILE A 52 -6.08 17.77 17.89
CA ILE A 52 -5.10 16.82 18.44
C ILE A 52 -4.72 15.86 17.30
N LYS A 53 -3.44 15.81 16.90
CA LYS A 53 -2.96 14.93 15.81
C LYS A 53 -2.20 13.73 16.37
N LEU A 54 -2.28 12.59 15.67
CA LEU A 54 -1.42 11.44 15.99
C LEU A 54 -0.02 11.77 15.52
N THR A 55 0.97 11.57 16.38
CA THR A 55 2.39 11.71 16.03
C THR A 55 2.86 10.52 15.20
N VAL A 56 2.24 9.35 15.39
CA VAL A 56 2.67 8.10 14.74
C VAL A 56 2.14 7.97 13.31
N PRO A 57 2.93 7.38 12.39
CA PRO A 57 2.47 7.10 11.04
C PRO A 57 1.29 6.14 11.05
N ARG A 58 0.32 6.38 10.17
CA ARG A 58 -0.87 5.53 10.01
C ARG A 58 -0.51 4.15 9.43
N THR A 59 0.55 4.07 8.64
CA THR A 59 0.95 2.84 7.95
C THR A 59 1.79 1.96 8.87
N VAL A 60 1.36 0.71 9.04
CA VAL A 60 2.13 -0.31 9.76
C VAL A 60 3.15 -0.92 8.81
N ARG A 61 4.39 -1.08 9.28
CA ARG A 61 5.40 -1.83 8.55
C ARG A 61 5.00 -3.31 8.56
N GLN A 62 4.59 -3.83 7.39
CA GLN A 62 4.09 -5.20 7.26
C GLN A 62 5.21 -6.26 7.15
N TYR A 63 6.42 -5.83 6.78
CA TYR A 63 7.56 -6.72 6.53
C TYR A 63 8.78 -6.22 7.30
N THR A 64 9.48 -7.13 7.96
CA THR A 64 10.75 -6.85 8.64
C THR A 64 11.85 -6.47 7.66
N ASP A 65 12.92 -5.84 8.14
CA ASP A 65 14.10 -5.55 7.32
C ASP A 65 14.67 -6.83 6.68
N GLU A 66 14.71 -7.93 7.44
CA GLU A 66 15.18 -9.25 6.97
C GLU A 66 14.32 -9.81 5.83
N GLN A 67 12.99 -9.69 5.94
CA GLN A 67 12.07 -10.12 4.89
C GLN A 67 12.26 -9.32 3.60
N ILE A 68 12.51 -8.02 3.72
CA ILE A 68 12.76 -7.14 2.57
C ILE A 68 14.12 -7.46 1.94
N ALA A 69 15.14 -7.72 2.75
CA ALA A 69 16.46 -8.12 2.28
C ALA A 69 16.41 -9.44 1.50
N TYR A 70 15.70 -10.45 2.01
CA TYR A 70 15.50 -11.71 1.29
C TYR A 70 14.71 -11.52 -0.01
N LEU A 71 13.69 -10.66 0.01
CA LEU A 71 12.90 -10.38 -1.18
C LEU A 71 13.73 -9.72 -2.29
N LYS A 72 14.71 -8.89 -1.92
CA LYS A 72 15.70 -8.32 -2.85
C LYS A 72 16.56 -9.42 -3.46
N GLU A 73 17.13 -10.30 -2.63
CA GLU A 73 17.95 -11.43 -3.09
C GLU A 73 17.20 -12.32 -4.09
N LEU A 74 15.95 -12.68 -3.80
CA LEU A 74 15.12 -13.48 -4.70
C LEU A 74 14.79 -12.75 -6.01
N SER A 75 14.67 -11.42 -5.98
CA SER A 75 14.42 -10.60 -7.18
C SER A 75 15.64 -10.53 -8.07
N ASP A 76 16.83 -10.38 -7.47
CA ASP A 76 18.12 -10.30 -8.16
C ASP A 76 18.46 -11.63 -8.88
N ARG A 77 17.92 -12.77 -8.40
CA ARG A 77 18.01 -14.08 -9.09
C ARG A 77 17.19 -14.18 -10.39
N GLY A 78 16.34 -13.19 -10.69
CA GLY A 78 15.53 -13.19 -11.91
C GLY A 78 14.39 -14.22 -11.94
N LEU A 79 13.90 -14.65 -10.77
CA LEU A 79 12.83 -15.65 -10.64
C LEU A 79 11.43 -15.09 -10.94
N PHE A 80 10.49 -15.96 -11.28
CA PHE A 80 9.09 -15.58 -11.45
C PHE A 80 8.43 -15.21 -10.11
N ASN A 81 7.42 -14.34 -10.14
CA ASN A 81 6.71 -13.94 -8.92
C ASN A 81 6.14 -15.15 -8.14
N ARG A 82 5.68 -16.18 -8.85
CA ARG A 82 5.19 -17.43 -8.26
C ARG A 82 6.27 -18.15 -7.46
N GLU A 83 7.47 -18.25 -8.00
CA GLU A 83 8.62 -18.89 -7.36
C GLU A 83 9.13 -18.07 -6.17
N ILE A 84 9.22 -16.75 -6.35
CA ILE A 84 9.59 -15.82 -5.27
C ILE A 84 8.61 -15.96 -4.10
N THR A 85 7.31 -16.04 -4.39
CA THR A 85 6.27 -16.17 -3.37
C THR A 85 6.37 -17.49 -2.63
N ARG A 86 6.58 -18.60 -3.36
CA ARG A 86 6.79 -19.92 -2.77
C ARG A 86 8.00 -19.92 -1.83
N LEU A 87 9.16 -19.48 -2.30
CA LEU A 87 10.40 -19.44 -1.51
C LEU A 87 10.31 -18.48 -0.32
N PHE A 88 9.59 -17.37 -0.47
CA PHE A 88 9.33 -16.43 0.61
C PHE A 88 8.46 -17.05 1.71
N ASN A 89 7.38 -17.71 1.31
CA ASN A 89 6.45 -18.38 2.22
C ASN A 89 7.12 -19.56 2.94
N GLU A 90 7.91 -20.37 2.22
CA GLU A 90 8.67 -21.48 2.81
C GLU A 90 9.72 -21.00 3.83
N ARG A 91 10.41 -19.87 3.58
CA ARG A 91 11.45 -19.36 4.49
C ARG A 91 10.89 -18.72 5.76
N PHE A 92 9.77 -18.02 5.66
CA PHE A 92 9.22 -17.23 6.76
C PHE A 92 7.95 -17.82 7.37
N ASP A 93 7.56 -19.03 6.95
CA ASP A 93 6.32 -19.70 7.34
C ASP A 93 5.10 -18.77 7.20
N THR A 94 4.99 -18.12 6.03
CA THR A 94 3.90 -17.18 5.73
C THR A 94 2.98 -17.69 4.65
N SER A 95 1.75 -17.16 4.59
CA SER A 95 0.77 -17.44 3.54
C SER A 95 0.50 -16.21 2.66
N ARG A 96 1.57 -15.56 2.17
CA ARG A 96 1.43 -14.37 1.31
C ARG A 96 1.00 -14.75 -0.10
N THR A 97 0.17 -13.91 -0.71
CA THR A 97 -0.25 -14.05 -2.10
C THR A 97 0.80 -13.50 -3.06
N GLU A 98 0.80 -13.99 -4.30
CA GLU A 98 1.74 -13.51 -5.33
C GLU A 98 1.63 -12.01 -5.57
N ASN A 99 0.40 -11.48 -5.55
CA ASN A 99 0.16 -10.04 -5.71
C ASN A 99 0.74 -9.25 -4.53
N ALA A 100 0.62 -9.73 -3.28
CA ALA A 100 1.20 -9.04 -2.13
C ALA A 100 2.73 -8.94 -2.23
N ILE A 101 3.38 -10.02 -2.64
CA ILE A 101 4.83 -10.07 -2.86
C ILE A 101 5.23 -9.16 -4.04
N GLN A 102 4.48 -9.18 -5.14
CA GLN A 102 4.72 -8.31 -6.28
C GLN A 102 4.62 -6.83 -5.91
N GLN A 103 3.55 -6.43 -5.21
CA GLN A 103 3.35 -5.04 -4.77
C GLN A 103 4.48 -4.58 -3.85
N GLN A 104 4.90 -5.46 -2.93
CA GLN A 104 6.00 -5.16 -2.03
C GLN A 104 7.31 -4.97 -2.80
N ARG A 105 7.62 -5.81 -3.78
CA ARG A 105 8.79 -5.63 -4.66
C ARG A 105 8.73 -4.32 -5.43
N CYS A 106 7.60 -4.02 -6.06
CA CYS A 106 7.40 -2.77 -6.80
C CYS A 106 7.61 -1.54 -5.91
N LYS A 107 7.12 -1.58 -4.66
CA LYS A 107 7.30 -0.50 -3.67
C LYS A 107 8.77 -0.17 -3.39
N TYR A 108 9.64 -1.18 -3.35
CA TYR A 108 11.09 -1.00 -3.16
C TYR A 108 11.89 -0.95 -4.47
N GLY A 109 11.22 -1.01 -5.62
CA GLY A 109 11.87 -0.97 -6.94
C GLY A 109 12.61 -2.25 -7.33
N PHE A 110 12.32 -3.39 -6.70
CA PHE A 110 12.98 -4.67 -6.99
C PHE A 110 12.43 -5.29 -8.29
N LYS A 111 13.18 -5.13 -9.38
CA LYS A 111 12.83 -5.70 -10.70
C LYS A 111 13.18 -7.18 -10.76
N THR A 112 12.43 -7.94 -11.55
CA THR A 112 12.78 -9.32 -11.91
C THR A 112 12.97 -9.40 -13.41
N ASP A 113 13.98 -10.14 -13.80
CA ASP A 113 14.37 -10.38 -15.17
C ASP A 113 13.61 -11.56 -15.82
N ALA A 114 12.72 -12.24 -15.06
CA ALA A 114 11.97 -13.41 -15.51
C ALA A 114 11.11 -13.19 -16.77
N ARG A 115 10.72 -11.94 -17.08
CA ARG A 115 9.81 -11.60 -18.19
C ARG A 115 10.46 -10.67 -19.20
N TYR A 116 11.59 -11.05 -19.78
CA TYR A 116 12.05 -10.45 -21.04
C TYR A 116 11.17 -10.95 -22.20
N TYR A 117 9.95 -10.39 -22.32
CA TYR A 117 9.09 -10.62 -23.49
C TYR A 117 9.77 -10.20 -24.81
N TRP A 118 10.63 -9.18 -24.75
CA TRP A 118 11.43 -8.73 -25.87
C TRP A 118 12.90 -8.81 -25.49
N GLN A 119 13.64 -9.64 -26.21
CA GLN A 119 15.08 -9.73 -26.03
C GLN A 119 15.73 -8.37 -26.35
N LYS A 120 16.84 -8.07 -25.66
CA LYS A 120 17.61 -6.85 -25.91
C LYS A 120 18.01 -6.80 -27.39
N GLY A 121 17.56 -5.76 -28.10
CA GLY A 121 17.79 -5.60 -29.54
C GLY A 121 16.60 -5.98 -30.42
N HIS A 122 15.50 -6.48 -29.87
CA HIS A 122 14.27 -6.73 -30.62
C HIS A 122 13.80 -5.46 -31.37
N LYS A 123 13.65 -5.57 -32.69
CA LYS A 123 13.12 -4.51 -33.56
C LYS A 123 11.67 -4.85 -33.90
N PRO A 124 10.69 -4.10 -33.38
CA PRO A 124 9.29 -4.28 -33.76
C PRO A 124 9.11 -4.11 -35.27
N TRP A 125 8.20 -4.87 -35.87
CA TRP A 125 7.95 -4.85 -37.32
C TRP A 125 7.54 -3.47 -37.87
N ASN A 126 6.99 -2.62 -37.01
CA ASN A 126 6.54 -1.26 -37.30
C ASN A 126 7.58 -0.18 -36.95
N LYS A 127 8.78 -0.55 -36.51
CA LYS A 127 9.83 0.42 -36.17
C LYS A 127 10.16 1.29 -37.39
N GLY A 128 9.93 2.60 -37.26
CA GLY A 128 10.14 3.57 -38.35
C GLY A 128 8.95 3.75 -39.29
N LYS A 129 7.85 2.99 -39.13
CA LYS A 129 6.65 3.13 -39.96
C LYS A 129 5.65 4.09 -39.32
N LYS A 130 5.82 5.39 -39.53
CA LYS A 130 4.85 6.42 -39.08
C LYS A 130 3.66 6.47 -40.06
N GLY A 131 2.44 6.29 -39.55
CA GLY A 131 1.22 6.38 -40.38
C GLY A 131 0.99 5.19 -41.32
N TRP A 132 1.53 4.00 -40.99
CA TRP A 132 1.27 2.80 -41.78
C TRP A 132 -0.22 2.47 -41.80
N GLN A 133 -0.77 2.34 -43.00
CA GLN A 133 -2.12 1.87 -43.26
C GLN A 133 -2.02 0.55 -44.03
N ALA A 134 -2.87 -0.41 -43.69
CA ALA A 134 -2.94 -1.65 -44.44
C ALA A 134 -3.46 -1.35 -45.86
N PRO A 135 -2.95 -2.03 -46.91
CA PRO A 135 -3.49 -1.91 -48.26
C PRO A 135 -5.00 -2.14 -48.26
N GLY A 136 -5.78 -1.22 -48.83
CA GLY A 136 -7.25 -1.30 -48.88
C GLY A 136 -7.98 -0.54 -47.77
N ALA A 137 -7.26 -0.02 -46.76
CA ALA A 137 -7.84 0.83 -45.72
C ALA A 137 -8.31 2.20 -46.27
N GLU A 138 -7.90 2.61 -47.47
CA GLU A 138 -8.31 3.88 -48.09
C GLU A 138 -9.81 3.93 -48.35
N ARG A 139 -10.44 2.76 -48.59
CA ARG A 139 -11.88 2.65 -48.90
C ARG A 139 -12.79 3.07 -47.76
N THR A 140 -12.33 2.92 -46.51
CA THR A 140 -13.12 3.17 -45.30
C THR A 140 -12.67 4.43 -44.55
N GLN A 141 -11.71 5.19 -45.09
CA GLN A 141 -11.25 6.44 -44.50
C GLN A 141 -12.31 7.53 -44.60
N PHE A 142 -12.44 8.32 -43.52
CA PHE A 142 -13.34 9.47 -43.47
C PHE A 142 -12.94 10.48 -44.54
N LYS A 143 -13.86 10.80 -45.44
CA LYS A 143 -13.68 11.83 -46.47
C LYS A 143 -14.15 13.15 -45.90
N LYS A 144 -13.37 14.21 -46.12
CA LYS A 144 -13.77 15.57 -45.72
C LYS A 144 -15.04 15.96 -46.50
N GLY A 145 -16.11 16.29 -45.78
CA GLY A 145 -17.34 16.88 -46.30
C GLY A 145 -17.28 18.39 -46.32
#